data_AF-A0A350RK90-F1
#
_entry.id   AF-A0A350RK90-F1
#
_cell.length_a   1.000
_cell.length_b   1.000
_cell.length_c   1.000
_cell.angle_alpha   90.00
_cell.angle_beta   90.00
_cell.angle_gamma   90.00
#
_symmetry.space_group_name_H-M   'P 1'
#
loop_
_entity.id
_entity.type
_entity.pdbx_description
1 polymer ?
#
loop_
_entity_poly.entity_id
_entity_poly.type
_entity_poly.pdbx_seq_one_letter_code
_entity_poly.pdbx_strand_id
1 'polypeptide(L)'
;MKRLIAAASAVSLFALPAQADLIHRIQTSVQLNVSAAASNSTRVPSVYSVSGSNVDTTDGTTSGNIGGLAAYSSGTAPGFTGTTGSVKVAGENFAFTESYIQGDAPSTGTSITSGAIPSLPAFGNTTTSAAGIAGNLAGTIGNDGAITITAGGAGTQVTGQYVTDLMIQN
;
A
#
# COMPACT_ATOMS: atom_id res chain seq x y z
N MET A 1 -60.04 -44.47 48.62
CA MET A 1 -59.15 -43.31 48.45
C MET A 1 -57.66 -43.67 48.31
N LYS A 2 -57.09 -44.59 49.12
CA LYS A 2 -55.66 -44.99 49.02
C LYS A 2 -55.25 -45.64 47.68
N ARG A 3 -56.15 -46.39 47.03
CA ARG A 3 -55.89 -47.08 45.75
C ARG A 3 -55.89 -46.15 44.52
N LEU A 4 -56.59 -45.01 44.60
CA LEU A 4 -56.60 -43.99 43.54
C LEU A 4 -55.34 -43.12 43.58
N ILE A 5 -54.83 -42.82 44.78
CA ILE A 5 -53.56 -42.10 44.95
C ILE A 5 -52.40 -42.95 44.42
N ALA A 6 -52.39 -44.27 44.69
CA ALA A 6 -51.39 -45.20 44.17
C ALA A 6 -51.41 -45.33 42.63
N ALA A 7 -52.61 -45.31 42.01
CA ALA A 7 -52.73 -45.35 40.56
C ALA A 7 -52.31 -44.02 39.89
N ALA A 8 -52.64 -42.88 40.49
CA ALA A 8 -52.20 -41.57 39.99
C ALA A 8 -50.67 -41.38 40.12
N SER A 9 -50.07 -41.88 41.20
CA SER A 9 -48.61 -41.85 41.39
C SER A 9 -47.87 -42.85 40.48
N ALA A 10 -48.50 -43.99 40.13
CA ALA A 10 -47.96 -44.90 39.11
C ALA A 10 -47.99 -44.28 37.70
N VAL A 11 -49.03 -43.51 37.33
CA VAL A 11 -49.11 -42.85 36.01
C VAL A 11 -48.09 -41.70 35.88
N SER A 12 -47.80 -40.97 36.96
CA SER A 12 -46.72 -39.97 36.95
C SER A 12 -45.32 -40.57 36.84
N LEU A 13 -45.14 -41.84 37.20
CA LEU A 13 -43.88 -42.60 37.04
C LEU A 13 -43.71 -43.17 35.63
N PHE A 14 -44.75 -43.13 34.78
CA PHE A 14 -44.74 -43.55 33.38
C PHE A 14 -45.06 -42.40 32.42
N ALA A 15 -44.72 -41.16 32.78
CA ALA A 15 -44.73 -40.06 31.83
C ALA A 15 -43.85 -40.46 30.63
N LEU A 16 -44.46 -40.63 29.45
CA LEU A 16 -43.73 -40.90 28.22
C LEU A 16 -42.73 -39.77 28.02
N PRO A 17 -41.45 -40.07 27.70
CA PRO A 17 -40.48 -39.01 27.44
C PRO A 17 -41.02 -38.11 26.32
N ALA A 18 -41.06 -36.80 26.58
CA ALA A 18 -41.43 -35.81 25.56
C ALA A 18 -40.54 -36.03 24.34
N GLN A 19 -41.15 -36.35 23.20
CA GLN A 19 -40.45 -36.60 21.94
C GLN A 19 -40.14 -35.24 21.31
N ALA A 20 -39.07 -34.60 21.78
CA ALA A 20 -38.62 -33.34 21.23
C ALA A 20 -37.56 -33.59 20.15
N ASP A 21 -37.73 -32.97 18.98
CA ASP A 21 -36.71 -32.92 17.95
C ASP A 21 -35.64 -31.89 18.35
N LEU A 22 -34.39 -32.32 18.28
CA LEU A 22 -33.22 -31.47 18.50
C LEU A 22 -32.59 -31.13 17.16
N ILE A 23 -32.71 -29.87 16.75
CA ILE A 23 -32.02 -29.35 15.57
C ILE A 23 -30.81 -28.55 16.07
N HIS A 24 -29.62 -29.09 15.82
CA HIS A 24 -28.36 -28.42 16.10
C HIS A 24 -27.71 -27.96 14.79
N ARG A 25 -27.46 -26.66 14.67
CA ARG A 25 -26.81 -26.07 13.50
C ARG A 25 -25.54 -25.35 13.93
N ILE A 26 -24.44 -25.72 13.30
CA ILE A 26 -23.18 -24.99 13.40
C ILE A 26 -22.96 -24.29 12.07
N GLN A 27 -22.84 -22.96 12.09
CA GLN A 27 -22.47 -22.17 10.92
C GLN A 27 -21.14 -21.46 11.20
N THR A 28 -20.15 -21.72 10.35
CA THR A 28 -18.84 -21.10 10.40
C THR A 28 -18.60 -20.27 9.15
N SER A 29 -18.19 -19.00 9.30
CA SER A 29 -17.79 -18.17 8.16
C SER A 29 -16.52 -17.37 8.48
N VAL A 30 -15.66 -17.22 7.48
CA VAL A 30 -14.51 -16.33 7.54
C VAL A 30 -14.55 -15.45 6.30
N GLN A 31 -14.59 -14.14 6.52
CA GLN A 31 -14.47 -13.15 5.45
C GLN A 31 -13.20 -12.35 5.64
N LEU A 32 -12.43 -12.21 4.55
CA LEU A 32 -11.15 -11.52 4.54
C LEU A 32 -11.18 -10.41 3.48
N ASN A 33 -10.89 -9.19 3.91
CA ASN A 33 -10.78 -8.02 3.03
C ASN A 33 -9.39 -7.43 3.20
N VAL A 34 -8.69 -7.17 2.09
CA VAL A 34 -7.38 -6.53 2.11
C VAL A 34 -7.43 -5.30 1.23
N SER A 35 -7.12 -4.13 1.80
CA SER A 35 -7.02 -2.89 1.04
C SER A 35 -5.69 -2.81 0.28
N ALA A 36 -5.72 -2.19 -0.90
CA ALA A 36 -4.53 -1.93 -1.70
C ALA A 36 -3.75 -0.72 -1.14
N ALA A 37 -2.43 -0.78 -1.12
CA ALA A 37 -1.59 0.38 -0.87
C ALA A 37 -1.51 1.22 -2.14
N ALA A 38 -1.67 2.53 -2.02
CA ALA A 38 -1.51 3.48 -3.12
C ALA A 38 -0.45 4.52 -2.75
N SER A 39 0.38 4.88 -3.72
CA SER A 39 1.30 6.01 -3.57
C SER A 39 1.32 6.86 -4.83
N ASN A 40 1.39 8.17 -4.62
CA ASN A 40 1.41 9.18 -5.67
C ASN A 40 2.70 9.98 -5.58
N SER A 41 3.41 10.12 -6.70
CA SER A 41 4.66 10.87 -6.77
C SER A 41 4.64 11.84 -7.94
N THR A 42 5.01 13.08 -7.67
CA THR A 42 5.24 14.15 -8.65
C THR A 42 6.67 14.64 -8.48
N ARG A 43 7.46 14.63 -9.56
CA ARG A 43 8.84 15.13 -9.53
C ARG A 43 8.94 16.56 -10.02
N VAL A 44 9.85 17.32 -9.41
CA VAL A 44 10.31 18.60 -9.92
C VAL A 44 11.49 18.38 -10.87
N PRO A 45 11.41 18.85 -12.14
CA PRO A 45 12.50 18.71 -13.09
C PRO A 45 13.67 19.63 -12.75
N SER A 46 14.89 19.22 -13.13
CA SER A 46 16.02 20.14 -13.17
C SER A 46 15.86 21.07 -14.36
N VAL A 47 15.99 22.38 -14.14
CA VAL A 47 15.86 23.41 -15.19
C VAL A 47 17.15 24.18 -15.26
N TYR A 48 17.71 24.27 -16.46
CA TYR A 48 18.90 25.06 -16.74
C TYR A 48 18.59 26.04 -17.88
N SER A 49 18.90 27.32 -17.65
CA SER A 49 18.73 28.38 -18.64
C SER A 49 19.91 29.33 -18.60
N VAL A 50 20.34 29.74 -19.78
CA VAL A 50 21.48 30.63 -19.97
C VAL A 50 21.19 31.55 -21.14
N SER A 51 21.49 32.83 -20.96
CA SER A 51 21.36 33.84 -21.99
C SER A 51 22.47 34.86 -21.83
N GLY A 52 22.95 35.40 -22.94
CA GLY A 52 23.95 36.44 -22.89
C GLY A 52 24.32 36.99 -24.25
N SER A 53 24.99 38.13 -24.23
CA SER A 53 25.52 38.83 -25.39
C SER A 53 26.93 39.32 -25.07
N ASN A 54 27.80 39.36 -26.08
CA ASN A 54 29.20 39.76 -25.94
C ASN A 54 29.97 38.91 -24.90
N VAL A 55 29.66 37.61 -24.83
CA VAL A 55 30.31 36.65 -23.92
C VAL A 55 31.06 35.59 -24.73
N ASP A 56 32.30 35.30 -24.34
CA ASP A 56 32.97 34.05 -24.70
C ASP A 56 32.69 33.05 -23.58
N THR A 57 32.35 31.80 -23.94
CA THR A 57 31.94 30.77 -22.97
C THR A 57 32.86 29.55 -23.01
N THR A 58 32.95 28.85 -21.90
CA THR A 58 33.56 27.52 -21.79
C THR A 58 32.86 26.71 -20.71
N ASP A 59 32.79 25.39 -20.88
CA ASP A 59 32.34 24.44 -19.86
C ASP A 59 33.46 24.04 -18.87
N GLY A 60 34.61 24.74 -18.93
CA GLY A 60 35.82 24.45 -18.17
C GLY A 60 36.81 23.55 -18.92
N THR A 61 36.40 22.95 -20.04
CA THR A 61 37.25 22.07 -20.87
C THR A 61 37.26 22.45 -22.34
N THR A 62 36.15 22.95 -22.88
CA THR A 62 35.96 23.23 -24.29
C THR A 62 35.54 24.68 -24.50
N SER A 63 36.33 25.44 -25.26
CA SER A 63 35.98 26.82 -25.62
C SER A 63 34.78 26.86 -26.57
N GLY A 64 33.89 27.83 -26.36
CA GLY A 64 32.63 27.98 -27.09
C GLY A 64 31.49 27.13 -26.55
N ASN A 65 31.75 26.23 -25.61
CA ASN A 65 30.70 25.48 -24.93
C ASN A 65 30.05 26.32 -23.84
N ILE A 66 28.80 25.98 -23.54
CA ILE A 66 28.03 26.50 -22.43
C ILE A 66 27.92 25.38 -21.38
N GLY A 67 27.72 25.75 -20.13
CA GLY A 67 27.36 24.82 -19.08
C GLY A 67 26.13 23.97 -19.42
N GLY A 68 25.86 22.97 -18.60
CA GLY A 68 24.78 22.05 -18.88
C GLY A 68 24.48 21.08 -17.75
N LEU A 69 23.37 20.37 -17.93
CA LEU A 69 23.01 19.25 -17.08
C LEU A 69 23.71 17.99 -17.60
N ALA A 70 24.25 17.20 -16.67
CA ALA A 70 24.80 15.89 -16.97
C ALA A 70 23.72 14.94 -17.51
N ALA A 71 24.17 13.86 -18.14
CA ALA A 71 23.28 12.80 -18.59
C ALA A 71 22.44 12.25 -17.43
N TYR A 72 21.20 11.88 -17.73
CA TYR A 72 20.30 11.27 -16.77
C TYR A 72 20.92 10.01 -16.16
N SER A 73 20.88 9.92 -14.83
CA SER A 73 21.24 8.73 -14.07
C SER A 73 20.20 8.47 -13.00
N SER A 74 19.82 7.22 -12.81
CA SER A 74 18.90 6.84 -11.73
C SER A 74 19.57 6.98 -10.37
N GLY A 75 18.86 7.48 -9.37
CA GLY A 75 19.31 7.60 -7.99
C GLY A 75 20.04 8.90 -7.64
N THR A 76 20.40 9.72 -8.63
CA THR A 76 21.11 11.00 -8.42
C THR A 76 20.50 12.09 -9.27
N ALA A 77 20.26 13.28 -8.70
CA ALA A 77 19.86 14.44 -9.50
C ALA A 77 20.90 14.69 -10.61
N PRO A 78 20.49 15.15 -11.81
CA PRO A 78 21.45 15.50 -12.86
C PRO A 78 22.52 16.44 -12.31
N GLY A 79 23.78 16.07 -12.52
CA GLY A 79 24.90 16.96 -12.18
C GLY A 79 24.81 18.26 -12.96
N PHE A 80 25.30 19.35 -12.39
CA PHE A 80 25.34 20.66 -13.04
C PHE A 80 26.79 21.07 -13.28
N THR A 81 27.09 21.43 -14.53
CA THR A 81 28.33 22.11 -14.90
C THR A 81 27.99 23.54 -15.26
N GLY A 82 28.51 24.52 -14.51
CA GLY A 82 28.26 25.94 -14.76
C GLY A 82 29.03 26.46 -15.98
N THR A 83 28.50 27.51 -16.60
CA THR A 83 29.20 28.22 -17.67
C THR A 83 30.27 29.11 -17.09
N THR A 84 31.50 28.94 -17.53
CA THR A 84 32.53 29.96 -17.31
C THR A 84 32.52 30.91 -18.50
N GLY A 85 32.39 32.21 -18.24
CA GLY A 85 32.32 33.22 -19.29
C GLY A 85 33.24 34.40 -19.05
N SER A 86 33.74 34.98 -20.13
CA SER A 86 34.47 36.25 -20.13
C SER A 86 33.84 37.22 -21.12
N VAL A 87 34.07 38.52 -20.90
CA VAL A 87 33.64 39.54 -21.87
C VAL A 87 34.44 39.35 -23.17
N LYS A 88 33.73 39.19 -24.28
CA LYS A 88 34.33 38.91 -25.59
C LYS A 88 35.03 40.13 -26.19
N VAL A 89 34.37 41.29 -26.14
CA VAL A 89 34.94 42.58 -26.57
C VAL A 89 34.94 43.54 -25.39
N ALA A 90 36.13 43.84 -24.88
CA ALA A 90 36.30 44.75 -23.76
C ALA A 90 35.85 46.17 -24.12
N GLY A 91 35.12 46.81 -23.20
CA GLY A 91 34.59 48.16 -23.40
C GLY A 91 33.22 48.21 -24.08
N GLU A 92 32.75 47.10 -24.67
CA GLU A 92 31.40 46.99 -25.22
C GLU A 92 30.39 46.55 -24.17
N ASN A 93 29.11 46.78 -24.44
CA ASN A 93 28.03 46.35 -23.56
C ASN A 93 28.04 44.82 -23.39
N PHE A 94 27.89 44.35 -22.14
CA PHE A 94 27.89 42.93 -21.79
C PHE A 94 26.65 42.61 -20.96
N ALA A 95 26.03 41.47 -21.25
CA ALA A 95 24.96 40.91 -20.44
C ALA A 95 25.11 39.39 -20.40
N PHE A 96 25.06 38.83 -19.20
CA PHE A 96 25.07 37.40 -18.99
C PHE A 96 24.15 37.05 -17.82
N THR A 97 23.30 36.07 -18.02
CA THR A 97 22.40 35.55 -16.99
C THR A 97 22.35 34.04 -17.11
N GLU A 98 22.63 33.37 -16.00
CA GLU A 98 22.58 31.93 -15.87
C GLU A 98 21.72 31.58 -14.64
N SER A 99 20.82 30.62 -14.82
CA SER A 99 19.96 30.12 -13.76
C SER A 99 19.88 28.60 -13.83
N TYR A 100 20.03 27.99 -12.65
CA TYR A 100 19.89 26.56 -12.47
C TYR A 100 18.97 26.32 -11.27
N ILE A 101 17.95 25.50 -11.49
CA ILE A 101 17.10 24.95 -10.43
C ILE A 101 17.40 23.46 -10.35
N GLN A 102 17.95 23.04 -9.21
CA GLN A 102 18.17 21.64 -8.93
C GLN A 102 16.83 20.93 -8.73
N GLY A 103 16.59 19.91 -9.54
CA GLY A 103 15.43 19.04 -9.40
C GLY A 103 15.68 17.87 -8.45
N ASP A 104 14.66 17.02 -8.29
CA ASP A 104 14.73 15.85 -7.43
C ASP A 104 15.64 14.75 -8.00
N ALA A 105 16.23 13.95 -7.12
CA ALA A 105 16.93 12.73 -7.52
C ALA A 105 15.93 11.71 -8.11
N PRO A 106 16.16 11.18 -9.32
CA PRO A 106 15.30 10.15 -9.89
C PRO A 106 15.36 8.89 -9.03
N SER A 107 14.22 8.23 -8.83
CA SER A 107 14.21 6.93 -8.15
C SER A 107 14.93 5.87 -8.99
N THR A 108 15.49 4.84 -8.33
CA THR A 108 16.12 3.67 -8.98
C THR A 108 15.11 2.65 -9.53
N GLY A 109 13.81 2.85 -9.29
CA GLY A 109 12.75 2.02 -9.82
C GLY A 109 11.52 1.93 -8.92
N THR A 110 10.55 1.12 -9.32
CA THR A 110 9.39 0.77 -8.49
C THR A 110 9.54 -0.67 -8.06
N SER A 111 9.51 -0.92 -6.75
CA SER A 111 9.37 -2.26 -6.22
C SER A 111 8.07 -2.35 -5.43
N ILE A 112 7.41 -3.49 -5.59
CA ILE A 112 6.27 -3.90 -4.79
C ILE A 112 6.71 -5.14 -4.03
N THR A 113 6.55 -5.14 -2.72
CA THR A 113 6.90 -6.29 -1.88
C THR A 113 5.85 -6.44 -0.79
N SER A 114 5.21 -7.60 -0.72
CA SER A 114 4.23 -7.93 0.32
C SER A 114 3.06 -6.92 0.44
N GLY A 115 2.57 -6.40 -0.68
CA GLY A 115 1.48 -5.41 -0.69
C GLY A 115 1.89 -4.00 -0.23
N ALA A 116 3.17 -3.78 0.05
CA ALA A 116 3.75 -2.46 0.28
C ALA A 116 4.47 -1.97 -0.99
N ILE A 117 4.57 -0.64 -1.11
CA ILE A 117 5.33 0.05 -2.16
C ILE A 117 6.60 0.64 -1.53
N PRO A 118 7.68 -0.15 -1.38
CA PRO A 118 8.93 0.33 -0.79
C PRO A 118 9.69 1.33 -1.65
N SER A 119 9.47 1.39 -2.97
CA SER A 119 10.08 2.42 -3.83
C SER A 119 9.11 2.94 -4.90
N LEU A 120 9.20 4.23 -5.20
CA LEU A 120 8.30 4.93 -6.12
C LEU A 120 8.92 5.09 -7.53
N PRO A 121 8.13 5.09 -8.61
CA PRO A 121 8.62 5.17 -9.98
C PRO A 121 9.37 6.45 -10.36
N ALA A 122 10.26 6.30 -11.35
CA ALA A 122 11.24 7.28 -11.83
C ALA A 122 10.74 8.26 -12.92
N PHE A 123 9.50 8.15 -13.42
CA PHE A 123 8.99 9.07 -14.46
C PHE A 123 7.68 9.77 -14.10
N GLY A 124 7.58 11.07 -14.41
CA GLY A 124 6.32 11.83 -14.45
C GLY A 124 5.45 11.85 -13.19
N ASN A 125 4.17 12.22 -13.39
CA ASN A 125 3.09 12.02 -12.42
C ASN A 125 2.63 10.57 -12.52
N THR A 126 3.03 9.75 -11.55
CA THR A 126 2.74 8.32 -11.56
C THR A 126 2.04 7.90 -10.27
N THR A 127 0.93 7.18 -10.45
CA THR A 127 0.23 6.49 -9.37
C THR A 127 0.60 5.02 -9.42
N THR A 128 1.07 4.49 -8.30
CA THR A 128 1.36 3.06 -8.15
C THR A 128 0.39 2.47 -7.16
N SER A 129 -0.19 1.32 -7.49
CA SER A 129 -1.06 0.56 -6.59
C SER A 129 -0.51 -0.85 -6.42
N ALA A 130 -0.42 -1.29 -5.18
CA ALA A 130 -0.12 -2.66 -4.83
C ALA A 130 -1.35 -3.26 -4.16
N ALA A 131 -1.91 -4.33 -4.75
CA ALA A 131 -2.90 -5.12 -4.05
C ALA A 131 -2.27 -5.70 -2.78
N GLY A 132 -3.00 -5.64 -1.67
CA GLY A 132 -2.55 -6.30 -0.45
C GLY A 132 -2.40 -7.80 -0.71
N ILE A 133 -1.21 -8.33 -0.43
CA ILE A 133 -0.95 -9.76 -0.61
C ILE A 133 -1.53 -10.47 0.61
N ALA A 134 -2.41 -11.44 0.36
CA ALA A 134 -2.75 -12.45 1.36
C ALA A 134 -1.48 -13.29 1.60
N GLY A 135 -0.51 -12.78 2.37
CA GLY A 135 0.74 -13.49 2.67
C GLY A 135 0.43 -14.68 3.58
N ASN A 136 0.73 -14.54 4.86
CA ASN A 136 0.33 -15.50 5.90
C ASN A 136 -1.16 -15.42 6.27
N LEU A 137 -1.98 -14.75 5.45
CA LEU A 137 -3.39 -14.50 5.77
C LEU A 137 -4.17 -15.82 5.76
N ALA A 138 -4.49 -16.31 6.95
CA ALA A 138 -5.23 -17.54 7.16
C ALA A 138 -6.30 -17.29 8.24
N GLY A 139 -7.51 -17.79 8.00
CA GLY A 139 -8.57 -17.82 8.99
C GLY A 139 -9.13 -19.22 9.05
N THR A 140 -8.96 -19.89 10.20
CA THR A 140 -9.52 -21.22 10.45
C THR A 140 -10.48 -21.11 11.63
N ILE A 141 -11.64 -21.73 11.49
CA ILE A 141 -12.59 -21.90 12.58
C ILE A 141 -12.66 -23.39 12.87
N GLY A 142 -12.17 -23.80 14.04
CA GLY A 142 -12.26 -25.17 14.51
C GLY A 142 -13.69 -25.55 14.87
N ASN A 143 -13.99 -26.85 14.82
CA ASN A 143 -15.30 -27.38 15.23
C ASN A 143 -15.61 -27.12 16.72
N ASP A 144 -14.57 -26.88 17.53
CA ASP A 144 -14.58 -26.46 18.93
C ASP A 144 -14.87 -24.95 19.12
N GLY A 145 -15.07 -24.20 18.03
CA GLY A 145 -15.26 -22.76 18.06
C GLY A 145 -13.96 -21.96 18.17
N ALA A 146 -12.79 -22.61 18.10
CA ALA A 146 -11.51 -21.92 18.10
C ALA A 146 -11.35 -21.11 16.80
N ILE A 147 -11.29 -19.78 16.91
CA ILE A 147 -11.03 -18.89 15.78
C ILE A 147 -9.55 -18.53 15.77
N THR A 148 -8.83 -19.01 14.77
CA THR A 148 -7.42 -18.65 14.54
C THR A 148 -7.33 -17.78 13.30
N ILE A 149 -6.94 -16.51 13.49
CA ILE A 149 -6.75 -15.54 12.40
C ILE A 149 -5.29 -15.08 12.40
N THR A 150 -4.63 -15.25 11.27
CA THR A 150 -3.32 -14.67 11.00
C THR A 150 -3.51 -13.45 10.11
N ALA A 151 -3.13 -12.25 10.59
CA ALA A 151 -3.28 -11.03 9.81
C ALA A 151 -2.30 -10.98 8.62
N GLY A 152 -2.76 -10.49 7.47
CA GLY A 152 -2.02 -10.47 6.20
C GLY A 152 -1.11 -9.24 6.01
N GLY A 153 -1.13 -8.29 6.94
CA GLY A 153 -0.42 -7.01 6.85
C GLY A 153 -1.33 -5.79 7.08
N ALA A 154 -0.82 -4.59 6.80
CA ALA A 154 -1.56 -3.34 6.94
C ALA A 154 -2.81 -3.31 6.04
N GLY A 155 -3.93 -2.77 6.55
CA GLY A 155 -5.18 -2.68 5.79
C GLY A 155 -5.95 -4.01 5.66
N THR A 156 -5.56 -5.05 6.41
CA THR A 156 -6.33 -6.30 6.50
C THR A 156 -7.47 -6.13 7.50
N GLN A 157 -8.70 -6.42 7.07
CA GLN A 157 -9.83 -6.62 7.98
C GLN A 157 -10.33 -8.06 7.86
N VAL A 158 -10.48 -8.73 9.00
CA VAL A 158 -10.98 -10.11 9.06
C VAL A 158 -12.18 -10.17 9.98
N THR A 159 -13.25 -10.80 9.50
CA THR A 159 -14.42 -11.15 10.31
C THR A 159 -14.52 -12.67 10.37
N GLY A 160 -14.34 -13.24 11.56
CA GLY A 160 -14.57 -14.65 11.84
C GLY A 160 -15.87 -14.81 12.61
N GLN A 161 -16.72 -15.74 12.19
CA GLN A 161 -18.00 -15.99 12.81
C GLN A 161 -18.19 -17.49 13.07
N TYR A 162 -18.42 -17.84 14.34
CA TYR A 162 -18.86 -19.15 14.77
C TYR A 162 -20.21 -18.98 15.47
N VAL A 163 -21.27 -19.54 14.88
CA VAL A 163 -22.62 -19.52 15.47
C VAL A 163 -23.07 -20.95 15.72
N THR A 164 -23.43 -21.21 16.98
CA THR A 164 -24.14 -22.41 17.42
C THR A 164 -25.58 -22.04 17.67
N ASP A 165 -26.48 -22.74 16.99
CA ASP A 165 -27.91 -22.62 17.21
C ASP A 165 -28.47 -23.99 17.63
N LEU A 166 -29.26 -23.97 18.69
CA LEU A 166 -29.93 -25.16 19.24
C LEU A 166 -31.41 -24.86 19.36
N MET A 167 -32.19 -25.51 18.50
CA MET A 167 -33.64 -25.45 18.55
C MET A 167 -34.20 -26.75 19.10
N ILE A 168 -35.08 -26.61 20.08
CA ILE A 168 -35.86 -27.71 20.67
C ILE A 168 -37.30 -27.48 20.27
N GLN A 169 -37.86 -28.40 19.48
CA GLN A 169 -39.24 -28.35 19.04
C GLN A 169 -39.95 -29.66 19.37
N ASN A 170 -41.27 -29.60 19.56
CA ASN A 170 -42.13 -30.72 19.94
C ASN A 170 -43.26 -30.87 18.92
#